data_AF-A0A843C694-F1
#
_entry.id   AF-A0A843C694-F1
#
_cell.length_a   1.000
_cell.length_b   1.000
_cell.length_c   1.000
_cell.angle_alpha   90.00
_cell.angle_beta   90.00
_cell.angle_gamma   90.00
#
_symmetry.space_group_name_H-M   'P 1'
#
loop_
_entity.id
_entity.type
_entity.pdbx_description
1 polymer ?
#
loop_
_entity_poly.entity_id
_entity_poly.type
_entity_poly.pdbx_seq_one_letter_code
_entity_poly.pdbx_strand_id
1 'polypeptide(L)'
;MKQVYFFDEGNGKNKKLLGGKGAGLCEMTQLKLPVPPGFTITTEVCKNYYTNNKKLPNTLIQEVKKNIAKIEKRTGKIWNSKDNPLLVSVRSGASISMPGMMDTILNLGLNDDTVEGLAKKSNNVRFAWDSYRRFVQLFGKVVFGIDDKKFDEVLENAKKNQAVQEDSALNEKSLKAVVLEYKKICEKHTNIKFPSDPSEQLELAIKAVFGSWMGERAIVYRERNSITRDIADGTAVNVVSMAFGNMGNDSATGVVFTRNPGDGTRHIFGEYLVNAQGEDVVAGVRTGKPVDEMKIEMPESYKQLAETCEKLEKHYKEPQDIEFTIEKGVFYLLQTRNAKMNAVAMVKTSVDMVNEKLIDKNRALARLQAEQLEQLLHKTIDSKSIKNYTHLVKGIPASPGAASGIAVLDVKRAIIMGENGSKVILIREETKP
;
A
#
# COMPACT_ATOMS: atom_id res chain seq x y z
N MET A 1 -13.67 -20.92 -17.21
CA MET A 1 -12.67 -19.83 -17.24
C MET A 1 -11.71 -20.02 -16.07
N LYS A 2 -10.41 -19.77 -16.25
CA LYS A 2 -9.40 -19.97 -15.20
C LYS A 2 -9.58 -18.92 -14.09
N GLN A 3 -9.66 -19.36 -12.83
CA GLN A 3 -10.04 -18.48 -11.70
C GLN A 3 -8.83 -17.77 -11.08
N VAL A 4 -7.67 -18.45 -11.08
CA VAL A 4 -6.42 -17.97 -10.47
C VAL A 4 -5.29 -17.96 -11.49
N TYR A 5 -4.54 -16.85 -11.57
CA TYR A 5 -3.35 -16.72 -12.41
C TYR A 5 -2.11 -16.47 -11.56
N PHE A 6 -1.09 -17.31 -11.68
CA PHE A 6 0.23 -16.99 -11.15
C PHE A 6 0.85 -15.85 -11.97
N PHE A 7 1.73 -15.04 -11.40
CA PHE A 7 2.21 -13.81 -12.06
C PHE A 7 2.97 -14.04 -13.37
N ASP A 8 3.59 -15.20 -13.57
CA ASP A 8 4.24 -15.56 -14.83
C ASP A 8 3.25 -16.04 -15.91
N GLU A 9 2.06 -16.48 -15.51
CA GLU A 9 1.00 -17.01 -16.39
C GLU A 9 -0.02 -15.94 -16.81
N GLY A 10 -0.14 -14.84 -16.07
CA GLY A 10 -1.13 -13.79 -16.30
C GLY A 10 -0.75 -12.83 -17.43
N ASN A 11 -1.74 -12.34 -18.19
CA ASN A 11 -1.51 -11.28 -19.17
C ASN A 11 -1.48 -9.91 -18.49
N GLY A 12 -0.30 -9.29 -18.37
CA GLY A 12 -0.11 -7.98 -17.73
C GLY A 12 -0.85 -6.80 -18.37
N LYS A 13 -1.46 -6.98 -19.56
CA LYS A 13 -2.32 -5.98 -20.19
C LYS A 13 -3.81 -6.15 -19.82
N ASN A 14 -4.21 -7.29 -19.27
CA ASN A 14 -5.61 -7.60 -18.99
C ASN A 14 -6.06 -7.06 -17.61
N LYS A 15 -6.09 -5.72 -17.49
CA LYS A 15 -6.53 -5.03 -16.26
C LYS A 15 -7.98 -5.30 -15.91
N LYS A 16 -8.85 -5.60 -16.89
CA LYS A 16 -10.26 -5.94 -16.63
C LYS A 16 -10.40 -7.25 -15.84
N LEU A 17 -9.59 -8.25 -16.15
CA LEU A 17 -9.63 -9.56 -15.51
C LEU A 17 -8.80 -9.64 -14.22
N LEU A 18 -7.57 -9.09 -14.24
CA LEU A 18 -6.60 -9.22 -13.16
C LEU A 18 -6.58 -8.02 -12.21
N GLY A 19 -7.35 -6.98 -12.50
CA GLY A 19 -7.19 -5.68 -11.87
C GLY A 19 -5.90 -4.97 -12.30
N GLY A 20 -5.79 -3.68 -12.02
CA GLY A 20 -4.61 -2.88 -12.33
C GLY A 20 -3.35 -3.38 -11.59
N LYS A 21 -3.49 -3.71 -10.30
CA LYS A 21 -2.37 -4.23 -9.49
C LYS A 21 -1.92 -5.63 -9.93
N GLY A 22 -2.85 -6.56 -10.11
CA GLY A 22 -2.52 -7.93 -10.54
C GLY A 22 -1.90 -7.97 -11.93
N ALA A 23 -2.45 -7.17 -12.86
CA ALA A 23 -1.87 -6.99 -14.18
C ALA A 23 -0.45 -6.40 -14.11
N GLY A 24 -0.21 -5.38 -13.28
CA GLY A 24 1.12 -4.82 -13.04
C GLY A 24 2.11 -5.83 -12.45
N LEU A 25 1.69 -6.64 -11.47
CA LEU A 25 2.52 -7.71 -10.89
C LEU A 25 2.91 -8.76 -11.94
N CYS A 26 1.98 -9.13 -12.82
CA CYS A 26 2.28 -10.04 -13.93
C CYS A 26 3.28 -9.42 -14.92
N GLU A 27 3.06 -8.17 -15.32
CA GLU A 27 3.93 -7.46 -16.25
C GLU A 27 5.36 -7.30 -15.70
N MET A 28 5.50 -6.85 -14.45
CA MET A 28 6.80 -6.74 -13.78
C MET A 28 7.52 -8.09 -13.66
N THR A 29 6.78 -9.16 -13.34
CA THR A 29 7.34 -10.52 -13.28
C THR A 29 7.84 -10.98 -14.65
N GLN A 30 7.09 -10.73 -15.72
CA GLN A 30 7.48 -11.06 -17.09
C GLN A 30 8.67 -10.23 -17.59
N LEU A 31 8.84 -9.01 -17.08
CA LEU A 31 10.04 -8.20 -17.27
C LEU A 31 11.26 -8.72 -16.49
N LYS A 32 11.14 -9.82 -15.74
CA LYS A 32 12.20 -10.37 -14.86
C LYS A 32 12.66 -9.37 -13.81
N LEU A 33 11.73 -8.53 -13.31
CA LEU A 33 11.98 -7.71 -12.13
C LEU A 33 11.81 -8.56 -10.86
N PRO A 34 12.47 -8.20 -9.75
CA PRO A 34 12.44 -8.99 -8.52
C PRO A 34 11.12 -8.79 -7.76
N VAL A 35 10.03 -9.27 -8.34
CA VAL A 35 8.69 -9.24 -7.72
C VAL A 35 8.55 -10.46 -6.81
N PRO A 36 8.08 -10.29 -5.55
CA PRO A 36 7.78 -11.45 -4.71
C PRO A 36 6.76 -12.38 -5.39
N PRO A 37 6.97 -13.71 -5.34
CA PRO A 37 6.08 -14.65 -6.01
C PRO A 37 4.66 -14.60 -5.43
N GLY A 38 3.68 -14.77 -6.31
CA GLY A 38 2.28 -14.65 -5.95
C GLY A 38 1.34 -14.96 -7.12
N PHE A 39 0.05 -14.78 -6.85
CA PHE A 39 -1.01 -15.00 -7.82
C PHE A 39 -2.17 -14.02 -7.64
N THR A 40 -2.96 -13.89 -8.69
CA THR A 40 -4.17 -13.06 -8.71
C THR A 40 -5.40 -13.95 -8.89
N ILE A 41 -6.39 -13.77 -8.01
CA ILE A 41 -7.75 -14.26 -8.17
C ILE A 41 -8.53 -13.21 -8.97
N THR A 42 -9.14 -13.63 -10.07
CA THR A 42 -9.72 -12.70 -11.07
C THR A 42 -10.95 -11.93 -10.58
N THR A 43 -11.23 -10.80 -11.22
CA THR A 43 -12.46 -10.01 -11.01
C THR A 43 -13.72 -10.82 -11.31
N GLU A 44 -13.67 -11.80 -12.22
CA GLU A 44 -14.80 -12.68 -12.51
C GLU A 44 -15.20 -13.56 -11.32
N VAL A 45 -14.23 -13.98 -10.51
CA VAL A 45 -14.52 -14.70 -9.26
C VAL A 45 -15.28 -13.78 -8.30
N CYS A 46 -14.92 -12.49 -8.24
CA CYS A 46 -15.66 -11.50 -7.46
C CYS A 46 -17.10 -11.35 -7.98
N LYS A 47 -17.31 -11.31 -9.30
CA LYS A 47 -18.66 -11.27 -9.88
C LYS A 47 -19.47 -12.51 -9.49
N ASN A 48 -18.89 -13.69 -9.68
CA ASN A 48 -19.51 -14.97 -9.34
C ASN A 48 -19.82 -15.09 -7.85
N TYR A 49 -18.97 -14.54 -6.99
CA TYR A 49 -19.22 -14.46 -5.55
C TYR A 49 -20.52 -13.71 -5.25
N TYR A 50 -20.75 -12.56 -5.89
CA TYR A 50 -21.98 -11.79 -5.71
C TYR A 50 -23.21 -12.46 -6.34
N THR A 51 -23.09 -13.06 -7.53
CA THR A 51 -24.21 -13.78 -8.16
C THR A 51 -24.60 -15.05 -7.40
N ASN A 52 -23.65 -15.66 -6.67
CA ASN A 52 -23.87 -16.88 -5.89
C ASN A 52 -24.16 -16.60 -4.41
N ASN A 53 -24.87 -15.50 -4.09
CA ASN A 53 -25.24 -15.12 -2.72
C ASN A 53 -24.04 -15.02 -1.77
N LYS A 54 -22.96 -14.37 -2.21
CA LYS A 54 -21.72 -14.18 -1.43
C LYS A 54 -21.06 -15.50 -1.02
N LYS A 55 -21.09 -16.51 -1.90
CA LYS A 55 -20.39 -17.79 -1.72
C LYS A 55 -19.26 -17.91 -2.75
N LEU A 56 -18.09 -18.34 -2.27
CA LEU A 56 -16.96 -18.63 -3.15
C LEU A 56 -17.27 -19.86 -4.01
N PRO A 57 -16.77 -19.93 -5.26
CA PRO A 57 -16.86 -21.15 -6.06
C PRO A 57 -16.15 -22.32 -5.35
N ASN A 58 -16.78 -23.51 -5.33
CA ASN A 58 -16.25 -24.70 -4.64
C ASN A 58 -14.83 -25.09 -5.10
N THR A 59 -14.49 -24.81 -6.35
CA THR A 59 -13.18 -25.11 -6.95
C THR A 59 -12.07 -24.12 -6.56
N LEU A 60 -12.43 -22.91 -6.12
CA LEU A 60 -11.49 -21.81 -5.94
C LEU A 60 -10.42 -22.15 -4.89
N ILE A 61 -10.82 -22.71 -3.75
CA ILE A 61 -9.89 -23.01 -2.65
C ILE A 61 -8.85 -24.06 -3.07
N GLN A 62 -9.21 -25.01 -3.94
CA GLN A 62 -8.26 -25.97 -4.48
C GLN A 62 -7.25 -25.30 -5.42
N GLU A 63 -7.68 -24.37 -6.27
CA GLU A 63 -6.77 -23.58 -7.11
C GLU A 63 -5.85 -22.69 -6.28
N VAL A 64 -6.37 -22.06 -5.22
CA VAL A 64 -5.60 -21.24 -4.29
C VAL A 64 -4.51 -22.09 -3.63
N LYS A 65 -4.85 -23.26 -3.07
CA LYS A 65 -3.87 -24.20 -2.46
C LYS A 65 -2.78 -24.62 -3.45
N LYS A 66 -3.14 -24.93 -4.70
CA LYS A 66 -2.15 -25.26 -5.76
C LYS A 66 -1.18 -24.11 -6.02
N ASN A 67 -1.65 -22.87 -6.01
CA ASN A 67 -0.79 -21.71 -6.23
C ASN A 67 0.03 -21.32 -4.99
N ILE A 68 -0.48 -21.53 -3.77
CA ILE A 68 0.34 -21.45 -2.55
C ILE A 68 1.52 -22.42 -2.63
N ALA A 69 1.30 -23.66 -3.05
CA ALA A 69 2.38 -24.63 -3.24
C ALA A 69 3.43 -24.19 -4.29
N LYS A 70 3.04 -23.40 -5.29
CA LYS A 70 4.01 -22.78 -6.22
C LYS A 70 4.84 -21.69 -5.53
N ILE A 71 4.24 -20.89 -4.63
CA ILE A 71 4.97 -19.90 -3.84
C ILE A 71 5.97 -20.60 -2.90
N GLU A 72 5.56 -21.68 -2.23
CA GLU A 72 6.45 -22.45 -1.37
C GLU A 72 7.69 -22.93 -2.13
N LYS A 73 7.49 -23.52 -3.32
CA LYS A 73 8.60 -23.98 -4.19
C LYS A 73 9.55 -22.86 -4.59
N ARG A 74 9.05 -21.64 -4.85
CA ARG A 74 9.88 -20.50 -5.26
C ARG A 74 10.61 -19.83 -4.11
N THR A 75 10.06 -19.90 -2.91
CA THR A 75 10.58 -19.17 -1.74
C THR A 75 11.37 -20.06 -0.79
N GLY A 76 11.17 -21.38 -0.83
CA GLY A 76 11.67 -22.32 0.20
C GLY A 76 11.00 -22.14 1.56
N LYS A 77 9.97 -21.29 1.67
CA LYS A 77 9.14 -21.09 2.87
C LYS A 77 7.94 -22.05 2.76
N ILE A 78 7.45 -22.57 3.89
CA ILE A 78 6.39 -23.58 3.92
C ILE A 78 5.16 -23.01 4.63
N TRP A 79 3.99 -23.16 4.01
CA TRP A 79 2.69 -22.74 4.51
C TRP A 79 2.40 -23.42 5.85
N ASN A 80 2.06 -22.63 6.86
CA ASN A 80 1.81 -23.10 8.23
C ASN A 80 3.00 -23.84 8.90
N SER A 81 4.24 -23.59 8.49
CA SER A 81 5.42 -24.20 9.11
C SER A 81 5.83 -23.52 10.42
N LYS A 82 6.18 -24.33 11.43
CA LYS A 82 6.75 -23.88 12.71
C LYS A 82 8.22 -23.48 12.64
N ASP A 83 8.88 -23.76 11.51
CA ASP A 83 10.32 -23.55 11.35
C ASP A 83 10.63 -22.45 10.35
N ASN A 84 9.99 -22.44 9.17
CA ASN A 84 10.18 -21.43 8.13
C ASN A 84 8.85 -21.05 7.48
N PRO A 85 7.99 -20.29 8.17
CA PRO A 85 6.64 -20.02 7.72
C PRO A 85 6.63 -19.21 6.42
N LEU A 86 5.83 -19.65 5.45
CA LEU A 86 5.39 -18.81 4.35
C LEU A 86 4.27 -17.90 4.86
N LEU A 87 4.50 -16.60 4.74
CA LEU A 87 3.51 -15.56 5.04
C LEU A 87 3.18 -14.82 3.75
N VAL A 88 1.93 -14.39 3.61
CA VAL A 88 1.44 -13.69 2.41
C VAL A 88 0.76 -12.37 2.78
N SER A 89 0.76 -11.44 1.84
CA SER A 89 -0.17 -10.31 1.84
C SER A 89 -1.35 -10.60 0.92
N VAL A 90 -2.52 -10.11 1.31
CA VAL A 90 -3.75 -10.16 0.51
C VAL A 90 -4.15 -8.73 0.18
N ARG A 91 -4.09 -8.39 -1.11
CA ARG A 91 -4.26 -7.02 -1.61
C ARG A 91 -5.35 -6.95 -2.66
N SER A 92 -6.33 -6.10 -2.44
CA SER A 92 -7.39 -5.80 -3.40
C SER A 92 -6.87 -4.99 -4.61
N GLY A 93 -7.47 -5.20 -5.78
CA GLY A 93 -7.13 -4.49 -7.01
C GLY A 93 -8.25 -4.52 -8.06
N ALA A 94 -8.98 -3.42 -8.20
CA ALA A 94 -9.92 -3.22 -9.31
C ALA A 94 -9.18 -2.90 -10.63
N SER A 95 -9.90 -2.90 -11.76
CA SER A 95 -9.35 -2.57 -13.08
C SER A 95 -8.73 -1.16 -13.19
N ILE A 96 -9.23 -0.25 -12.35
CA ILE A 96 -8.73 1.11 -12.20
C ILE A 96 -8.26 1.35 -10.76
N SER A 97 -7.35 2.29 -10.59
CA SER A 97 -6.79 2.62 -9.29
C SER A 97 -7.82 3.37 -8.43
N MET A 98 -8.09 2.86 -7.23
CA MET A 98 -8.93 3.50 -6.20
C MET A 98 -8.10 3.68 -4.91
N PRO A 99 -7.24 4.71 -4.82
CA PRO A 99 -6.33 4.90 -3.68
C PRO A 99 -7.08 5.13 -2.37
N GLY A 100 -6.65 4.50 -1.28
CA GLY A 100 -7.26 4.64 0.05
C GLY A 100 -8.63 3.96 0.22
N MET A 101 -9.15 3.31 -0.82
CA MET A 101 -10.50 2.74 -0.82
C MET A 101 -10.55 1.23 -0.52
N MET A 102 -9.40 0.57 -0.49
CA MET A 102 -9.29 -0.86 -0.73
C MET A 102 -8.30 -1.45 0.27
N ASP A 103 -8.79 -2.34 1.13
CA ASP A 103 -8.02 -2.88 2.25
C ASP A 103 -6.90 -3.82 1.80
N THR A 104 -5.86 -3.88 2.64
CA THR A 104 -4.71 -4.79 2.51
C THR A 104 -4.51 -5.49 3.85
N ILE A 105 -4.27 -6.80 3.80
CA ILE A 105 -3.91 -7.59 4.97
C ILE A 105 -2.47 -8.06 4.75
N LEU A 106 -1.58 -7.69 5.67
CA LEU A 106 -0.19 -8.16 5.69
C LEU A 106 -0.02 -9.32 6.67
N ASN A 107 1.10 -10.04 6.54
CA ASN A 107 1.51 -11.09 7.48
C ASN A 107 0.51 -12.25 7.67
N LEU A 108 -0.38 -12.50 6.69
CA LEU A 108 -1.34 -13.59 6.76
C LEU A 108 -0.61 -14.94 6.76
N GLY A 109 -1.04 -15.83 7.66
CA GLY A 109 -0.39 -17.09 7.97
C GLY A 109 0.27 -17.11 9.36
N LEU A 110 0.29 -15.96 10.06
CA LEU A 110 0.71 -15.90 11.45
C LEU A 110 -0.32 -16.55 12.39
N ASN A 111 0.17 -17.43 13.25
CA ASN A 111 -0.51 -18.03 14.38
C ASN A 111 0.50 -18.25 15.53
N ASP A 112 0.05 -18.82 16.65
CA ASP A 112 0.90 -19.04 17.83
C ASP A 112 2.09 -19.99 17.57
N ASP A 113 2.01 -20.83 16.53
CA ASP A 113 3.08 -21.73 16.12
C ASP A 113 4.03 -21.08 15.09
N THR A 114 3.49 -20.43 14.05
CA THR A 114 4.28 -19.84 12.97
C THR A 114 5.00 -18.57 13.41
N VAL A 115 4.49 -17.83 14.41
CA VAL A 115 5.20 -16.67 14.97
C VAL A 115 6.53 -17.09 15.61
N GLU A 116 6.59 -18.26 16.24
CA GLU A 116 7.83 -18.80 16.82
C GLU A 116 8.83 -19.21 15.72
N GLY A 117 8.35 -19.77 14.61
CA GLY A 117 9.18 -20.02 13.43
C GLY A 117 9.74 -18.74 12.83
N LEU A 118 8.91 -17.70 12.70
CA LEU A 118 9.33 -16.39 12.23
C LEU A 118 10.38 -15.77 13.18
N ALA A 119 10.19 -15.88 14.49
CA ALA A 119 11.13 -15.40 15.49
C ALA A 119 12.50 -16.05 15.35
N LYS A 120 12.54 -17.39 15.18
CA LYS A 120 13.77 -18.15 14.97
C LYS A 120 14.48 -17.76 13.68
N LYS A 121 13.75 -17.66 12.54
CA LYS A 121 14.35 -17.34 11.23
C LYS A 121 14.83 -15.90 11.09
N SER A 122 14.14 -14.99 11.77
CA SER A 122 14.57 -13.59 11.82
C SER A 122 15.70 -13.35 12.82
N ASN A 123 15.91 -14.27 13.78
CA ASN A 123 16.71 -14.00 14.98
C ASN A 123 16.26 -12.72 15.71
N ASN A 124 14.95 -12.45 15.66
CA ASN A 124 14.36 -11.22 16.18
C ASN A 124 12.94 -11.48 16.67
N VAL A 125 12.85 -11.91 17.93
CA VAL A 125 11.58 -12.27 18.57
C VAL A 125 10.62 -11.08 18.64
N ARG A 126 11.14 -9.88 18.94
CA ARG A 126 10.35 -8.64 18.94
C ARG A 126 9.68 -8.41 17.59
N PHE A 127 10.43 -8.53 16.48
CA PHE A 127 9.88 -8.37 15.12
C PHE A 127 8.75 -9.35 14.82
N ALA A 128 8.91 -10.62 15.18
CA ALA A 128 7.89 -11.63 14.90
C ALA A 128 6.58 -11.34 15.64
N TRP A 129 6.67 -10.99 16.92
CA TRP A 129 5.50 -10.65 17.75
C TRP A 129 4.89 -9.29 17.40
N ASP A 130 5.69 -8.32 16.95
CA ASP A 130 5.18 -7.05 16.38
C ASP A 130 4.43 -7.30 15.07
N SER A 131 4.96 -8.16 14.21
CA SER A 131 4.28 -8.57 12.97
C SER A 131 2.96 -9.29 13.28
N TYR A 132 2.93 -10.08 14.37
CA TYR A 132 1.73 -10.80 14.78
C TYR A 132 0.65 -9.87 15.34
N ARG A 133 0.97 -8.90 16.20
CA ARG A 133 -0.05 -7.93 16.67
C ARG A 133 -0.63 -7.11 15.51
N ARG A 134 0.21 -6.71 14.54
CA ARG A 134 -0.22 -5.98 13.34
C ARG A 134 -1.15 -6.84 12.50
N PHE A 135 -0.81 -8.11 12.30
CA PHE A 135 -1.70 -9.06 11.62
C PHE A 135 -3.07 -9.16 12.29
N VAL A 136 -3.12 -9.39 13.60
CA VAL A 136 -4.39 -9.53 14.32
C VAL A 136 -5.24 -8.26 14.24
N GLN A 137 -4.63 -7.09 14.39
CA GLN A 137 -5.31 -5.80 14.24
C GLN A 137 -5.88 -5.61 12.83
N LEU A 138 -5.04 -5.75 11.80
CA LEU A 138 -5.46 -5.60 10.40
C LEU A 138 -6.54 -6.61 10.02
N PHE A 139 -6.37 -7.86 10.43
CA PHE A 139 -7.36 -8.92 10.18
C PHE A 139 -8.67 -8.61 10.90
N GLY A 140 -8.62 -8.22 12.17
CA GLY A 140 -9.81 -7.84 12.95
C GLY A 140 -10.56 -6.64 12.34
N LYS A 141 -9.83 -5.63 11.89
CA LYS A 141 -10.40 -4.47 11.20
C LYS A 141 -11.05 -4.87 9.88
N VAL A 142 -10.29 -5.50 8.99
CA VAL A 142 -10.69 -5.71 7.59
C VAL A 142 -11.67 -6.86 7.45
N VAL A 143 -11.45 -7.97 8.16
CA VAL A 143 -12.26 -9.19 8.04
C VAL A 143 -13.44 -9.17 8.97
N PHE A 144 -13.26 -8.71 10.21
CA PHE A 144 -14.31 -8.69 11.23
C PHE A 144 -15.02 -7.35 11.38
N GLY A 145 -14.55 -6.28 10.71
CA GLY A 145 -15.20 -4.96 10.76
C GLY A 145 -15.04 -4.24 12.11
N ILE A 146 -13.99 -4.58 12.87
CA ILE A 146 -13.73 -4.00 14.19
C ILE A 146 -13.12 -2.61 14.05
N ASP A 147 -13.61 -1.64 14.84
CA ASP A 147 -13.03 -0.30 14.90
C ASP A 147 -11.59 -0.34 15.48
N ASP A 148 -10.65 0.26 14.76
CA ASP A 148 -9.23 0.36 15.11
C ASP A 148 -9.00 0.90 16.52
N LYS A 149 -9.86 1.82 16.98
CA LYS A 149 -9.75 2.43 18.31
C LYS A 149 -9.65 1.42 19.44
N LYS A 150 -10.32 0.27 19.31
CA LYS A 150 -10.27 -0.80 20.33
C LYS A 150 -8.88 -1.43 20.44
N PHE A 151 -8.17 -1.53 19.32
CA PHE A 151 -6.79 -2.03 19.29
C PHE A 151 -5.83 -0.95 19.78
N ASP A 152 -6.02 0.30 19.33
CA ASP A 152 -5.18 1.45 19.72
C ASP A 152 -5.20 1.66 21.25
N GLU A 153 -6.37 1.56 21.89
CA GLU A 153 -6.49 1.65 23.36
C GLU A 153 -5.63 0.60 24.10
N VAL A 154 -5.58 -0.63 23.59
CA VAL A 154 -4.75 -1.69 24.19
C VAL A 154 -3.26 -1.40 23.99
N LEU A 155 -2.87 -0.90 22.83
CA LEU A 155 -1.47 -0.54 22.54
C LEU A 155 -1.00 0.65 23.38
N GLU A 156 -1.82 1.69 23.49
CA GLU A 156 -1.55 2.85 24.35
C GLU A 156 -1.41 2.45 25.82
N ASN A 157 -2.26 1.54 26.31
CA ASN A 157 -2.14 1.01 27.67
C ASN A 157 -0.83 0.22 27.85
N ALA A 158 -0.42 -0.58 26.86
CA ALA A 158 0.86 -1.29 26.90
C ALA A 158 2.05 -0.32 26.95
N LYS A 159 2.00 0.78 26.20
CA LYS A 159 3.02 1.84 26.22
C LYS A 159 3.10 2.55 27.57
N LYS A 160 1.95 2.95 28.13
CA LYS A 160 1.85 3.54 29.48
C LYS A 160 2.42 2.62 30.55
N ASN A 161 2.10 1.33 30.50
CA ASN A 161 2.61 0.33 31.45
C ASN A 161 4.13 0.16 31.41
N GLN A 162 4.78 0.53 30.30
CA GLN A 162 6.25 0.51 30.15
C GLN A 162 6.89 1.89 30.19
N ALA A 163 6.12 2.97 30.39
CA ALA A 163 6.59 4.34 30.33
C ALA A 163 7.37 4.66 29.03
N VAL A 164 6.93 4.09 27.91
CA VAL A 164 7.48 4.36 26.57
C VAL A 164 6.51 5.22 25.76
N GLN A 165 7.04 6.03 24.85
CA GLN A 165 6.23 6.89 23.96
C GLN A 165 5.96 6.22 22.60
N GLU A 166 6.93 5.44 22.11
CA GLU A 166 6.92 4.85 20.78
C GLU A 166 6.60 3.36 20.80
N ASP A 167 5.81 2.88 19.83
CA ASP A 167 5.48 1.45 19.65
C ASP A 167 6.74 0.58 19.45
N SER A 168 7.78 1.16 18.83
CA SER A 168 9.05 0.48 18.59
C SER A 168 9.80 0.14 19.89
N ALA A 169 9.50 0.85 20.98
CA ALA A 169 10.13 0.63 22.28
C ALA A 169 9.43 -0.46 23.12
N LEU A 170 8.27 -0.97 22.68
CA LEU A 170 7.61 -2.09 23.36
C LEU A 170 8.44 -3.37 23.26
N ASN A 171 8.68 -3.99 24.41
CA ASN A 171 9.43 -5.25 24.47
C ASN A 171 8.56 -6.47 24.13
N GLU A 172 9.22 -7.62 23.97
CA GLU A 172 8.59 -8.89 23.62
C GLU A 172 7.42 -9.28 24.54
N LYS A 173 7.60 -9.16 25.86
CA LYS A 173 6.56 -9.55 26.83
C LYS A 173 5.28 -8.73 26.64
N SER A 174 5.42 -7.43 26.39
CA SER A 174 4.28 -6.56 26.08
C SER A 174 3.63 -6.94 24.76
N LEU A 175 4.41 -7.19 23.70
CA LEU A 175 3.86 -7.56 22.39
C LEU A 175 3.07 -8.88 22.45
N LYS A 176 3.58 -9.89 23.18
CA LYS A 176 2.85 -11.14 23.46
C LYS A 176 1.51 -10.89 24.16
N ALA A 177 1.51 -10.03 25.18
CA ALA A 177 0.28 -9.66 25.89
C ALA A 177 -0.71 -8.90 24.99
N VAL A 178 -0.22 -7.96 24.17
CA VAL A 178 -1.03 -7.22 23.19
C VAL A 178 -1.71 -8.16 22.19
N VAL A 179 -0.97 -9.13 21.63
CA VAL A 179 -1.57 -10.14 20.73
C VAL A 179 -2.71 -10.89 21.40
N LEU A 180 -2.53 -11.30 22.66
CA LEU A 180 -3.57 -12.02 23.40
C LEU A 180 -4.83 -11.16 23.59
N GLU A 181 -4.67 -9.90 23.99
CA GLU A 181 -5.79 -8.97 24.14
C GLU A 181 -6.48 -8.64 22.81
N TYR A 182 -5.71 -8.47 21.73
CA TYR A 182 -6.26 -8.25 20.39
C TYR A 182 -7.12 -9.43 19.92
N LYS A 183 -6.67 -10.66 20.16
CA LYS A 183 -7.47 -11.86 19.89
C LYS A 183 -8.77 -11.83 20.69
N LYS A 184 -8.72 -11.55 22.00
CA LYS A 184 -9.93 -11.44 22.85
C LYS A 184 -10.92 -10.39 22.33
N ILE A 185 -10.43 -9.25 21.82
CA ILE A 185 -11.29 -8.23 21.18
C ILE A 185 -12.02 -8.84 19.97
N CYS A 186 -11.31 -9.58 19.13
CA CYS A 186 -11.89 -10.27 17.97
C CYS A 186 -12.94 -11.30 18.39
N GLU A 187 -12.63 -12.11 19.41
CA GLU A 187 -13.53 -13.14 19.92
C GLU A 187 -14.79 -12.55 20.53
N LYS A 188 -14.67 -11.49 21.32
CA LYS A 188 -15.80 -10.78 21.91
C LYS A 188 -16.69 -10.13 20.86
N HIS A 189 -16.14 -9.69 19.73
CA HIS A 189 -16.90 -9.06 18.65
C HIS A 189 -17.63 -10.09 17.78
N THR A 190 -17.01 -11.24 17.50
CA THR A 190 -17.50 -12.22 16.53
C THR A 190 -18.17 -13.44 17.16
N ASN A 191 -17.99 -13.65 18.47
CA ASN A 191 -18.30 -14.90 19.20
C ASN A 191 -17.58 -16.15 18.65
N ILE A 192 -16.51 -15.97 17.88
CA ILE A 192 -15.71 -17.06 17.31
C ILE A 192 -14.24 -16.82 17.65
N LYS A 193 -13.48 -17.89 17.89
CA LYS A 193 -12.03 -17.79 18.14
C LYS A 193 -11.30 -17.16 16.97
N PHE A 194 -10.21 -16.43 17.25
CA PHE A 194 -9.38 -15.91 16.16
C PHE A 194 -8.80 -17.08 15.33
N PRO A 195 -8.93 -17.08 13.99
CA PRO A 195 -8.58 -18.22 13.16
C PRO A 195 -7.08 -18.52 13.21
N SER A 196 -6.73 -19.74 13.61
CA SER A 196 -5.33 -20.20 13.70
C SER A 196 -4.85 -20.93 12.45
N ASP A 197 -5.75 -21.52 11.66
CA ASP A 197 -5.41 -22.15 10.38
C ASP A 197 -5.18 -21.07 9.31
N PRO A 198 -3.98 -20.96 8.72
CA PRO A 198 -3.70 -20.04 7.62
C PRO A 198 -4.64 -20.19 6.42
N SER A 199 -5.17 -21.38 6.17
CA SER A 199 -6.11 -21.65 5.08
C SER A 199 -7.47 -20.98 5.33
N GLU A 200 -7.96 -21.05 6.56
CA GLU A 200 -9.16 -20.35 7.00
C GLU A 200 -8.96 -18.84 6.97
N GLN A 201 -7.82 -18.35 7.47
CA GLN A 201 -7.44 -16.94 7.40
C GLN A 201 -7.48 -16.43 5.95
N LEU A 202 -6.90 -17.18 5.00
CA LEU A 202 -6.84 -16.80 3.60
C LEU A 202 -8.24 -16.80 2.96
N GLU A 203 -9.08 -17.79 3.25
CA GLU A 203 -10.46 -17.83 2.75
C GLU A 203 -11.27 -16.61 3.24
N LEU A 204 -11.18 -16.30 4.53
CA LEU A 204 -11.85 -15.15 5.13
C LEU A 204 -11.34 -13.82 4.55
N ALA A 205 -10.03 -13.69 4.35
CA ALA A 205 -9.42 -12.53 3.71
C ALA A 205 -9.91 -12.32 2.26
N ILE A 206 -10.02 -13.40 1.48
CA ILE A 206 -10.56 -13.34 0.11
C ILE A 206 -12.02 -12.85 0.13
N LYS A 207 -12.85 -13.39 1.03
CA LYS A 207 -14.25 -12.96 1.19
C LYS A 207 -14.35 -11.49 1.62
N ALA A 208 -13.48 -11.05 2.53
CA ALA A 208 -13.43 -9.66 2.99
C ALA A 208 -13.06 -8.70 1.85
N VAL A 209 -12.04 -9.04 1.05
CA VAL A 209 -11.68 -8.25 -0.14
C VAL A 209 -12.82 -8.17 -1.13
N PHE A 210 -13.49 -9.27 -1.46
CA PHE A 210 -14.66 -9.21 -2.32
C PHE A 210 -15.79 -8.40 -1.70
N GLY A 211 -16.05 -8.56 -0.40
CA GLY A 211 -17.03 -7.79 0.36
C GLY A 211 -16.79 -6.27 0.30
N SER A 212 -15.52 -5.85 0.36
CA SER A 212 -15.11 -4.44 0.30
C SER A 212 -15.52 -3.74 -1.00
N TRP A 213 -15.73 -4.49 -2.10
CA TRP A 213 -16.18 -3.93 -3.37
C TRP A 213 -17.54 -3.22 -3.26
N MET A 214 -18.42 -3.73 -2.41
CA MET A 214 -19.73 -3.14 -2.12
C MET A 214 -19.77 -2.35 -0.81
N GLY A 215 -18.60 -2.02 -0.24
CA GLY A 215 -18.52 -1.11 0.90
C GLY A 215 -18.99 0.30 0.51
N GLU A 216 -19.61 1.00 1.46
CA GLU A 216 -20.18 2.34 1.26
C GLU A 216 -19.15 3.31 0.63
N ARG A 217 -17.93 3.33 1.17
CA ARG A 217 -16.84 4.15 0.64
C ARG A 217 -16.55 3.84 -0.83
N ALA A 218 -16.46 2.56 -1.19
CA ALA A 218 -16.17 2.14 -2.56
C ALA A 218 -17.31 2.50 -3.53
N ILE A 219 -18.56 2.43 -3.08
CA ILE A 219 -19.74 2.87 -3.85
C ILE A 219 -19.67 4.38 -4.11
N VAL A 220 -19.53 5.18 -3.06
CA VAL A 220 -19.46 6.65 -3.16
C VAL A 220 -18.30 7.09 -4.05
N TYR A 221 -17.14 6.44 -3.96
CA TYR A 221 -16.01 6.75 -4.82
C TYR A 221 -16.32 6.48 -6.29
N ARG A 222 -16.96 5.34 -6.60
CA ARG A 222 -17.35 5.01 -7.98
C ARG A 222 -18.38 5.98 -8.53
N GLU A 223 -19.36 6.39 -7.73
CA GLU A 223 -20.36 7.39 -8.12
C GLU A 223 -19.71 8.74 -8.41
N ARG A 224 -18.87 9.25 -7.50
CA ARG A 224 -18.18 10.54 -7.66
C ARG A 224 -17.22 10.61 -8.85
N ASN A 225 -16.63 9.48 -9.22
CA ASN A 225 -15.70 9.40 -10.36
C ASN A 225 -16.35 8.80 -11.61
N SER A 226 -17.68 8.66 -11.64
CA SER A 226 -18.46 8.13 -12.76
C SER A 226 -17.95 6.77 -13.27
N ILE A 227 -17.53 5.89 -12.36
CA ILE A 227 -17.01 4.56 -12.65
C ILE A 227 -18.19 3.60 -12.84
N THR A 228 -18.49 3.30 -14.11
CA THR A 228 -19.53 2.36 -14.52
C THR A 228 -19.03 0.91 -14.52
N ARG A 229 -19.96 -0.06 -14.63
CA ARG A 229 -19.63 -1.50 -14.63
C ARG A 229 -18.78 -1.93 -15.84
N ASP A 230 -18.90 -1.27 -16.98
CA ASP A 230 -18.05 -1.56 -18.14
C ASP A 230 -16.58 -1.15 -17.93
N ILE A 231 -16.33 -0.20 -17.03
CA ILE A 231 -15.00 0.22 -16.58
C ILE A 231 -14.47 -0.72 -15.49
N ALA A 232 -15.25 -0.92 -14.42
CA ALA A 232 -14.89 -1.77 -13.28
C ALA A 232 -16.12 -2.47 -12.68
N ASP A 233 -16.11 -3.80 -12.68
CA ASP A 233 -17.22 -4.63 -12.20
C ASP A 233 -16.72 -5.75 -11.29
N GLY A 234 -16.09 -5.34 -10.19
CA GLY A 234 -15.49 -6.24 -9.22
C GLY A 234 -14.02 -5.91 -8.97
N THR A 235 -13.46 -6.58 -7.97
CA THR A 235 -12.06 -6.44 -7.56
C THR A 235 -11.35 -7.78 -7.66
N ALA A 236 -10.09 -7.75 -8.10
CA ALA A 236 -9.21 -8.90 -8.04
C ALA A 236 -8.56 -9.00 -6.65
N VAL A 237 -8.16 -10.20 -6.26
CA VAL A 237 -7.41 -10.44 -5.02
C VAL A 237 -6.00 -10.88 -5.38
N ASN A 238 -4.99 -10.14 -4.93
CA ASN A 238 -3.59 -10.46 -5.15
C ASN A 238 -3.05 -11.08 -3.86
N VAL A 239 -2.57 -12.32 -3.95
CA VAL A 239 -1.91 -13.03 -2.86
C VAL A 239 -0.43 -13.09 -3.17
N VAL A 240 0.37 -12.40 -2.37
CA VAL A 240 1.79 -12.16 -2.64
C VAL A 240 2.61 -12.62 -1.45
N SER A 241 3.69 -13.38 -1.65
CA SER A 241 4.64 -13.70 -0.58
C SER A 241 5.10 -12.43 0.13
N MET A 242 5.13 -12.45 1.46
CA MET A 242 5.68 -11.35 2.24
C MET A 242 7.18 -11.19 1.97
N ALA A 243 7.59 -9.93 1.83
CA ALA A 243 8.95 -9.46 1.98
C ALA A 243 8.97 -8.48 3.18
N PHE A 244 9.97 -8.58 4.04
CA PHE A 244 10.04 -7.88 5.33
C PHE A 244 11.13 -6.80 5.34
N GLY A 245 10.70 -5.54 5.35
CA GLY A 245 11.56 -4.37 5.52
C GLY A 245 12.01 -4.13 6.98
N ASN A 246 11.55 -4.95 7.92
CA ASN A 246 11.71 -4.81 9.37
C ASN A 246 12.43 -6.00 10.05
N MET A 247 13.35 -6.67 9.34
CA MET A 247 14.16 -7.77 9.89
C MET A 247 15.51 -7.33 10.46
N GLY A 248 15.80 -6.03 10.52
CA GLY A 248 17.12 -5.51 10.89
C GLY A 248 17.48 -4.25 10.12
N ASN A 249 18.71 -3.78 10.30
CA ASN A 249 19.22 -2.57 9.66
C ASN A 249 19.65 -2.79 8.20
N ASP A 250 19.74 -4.05 7.76
CA ASP A 250 19.94 -4.48 6.39
C ASP A 250 18.61 -4.70 5.63
N SER A 251 17.49 -4.35 6.26
CA SER A 251 16.15 -4.34 5.67
C SER A 251 15.57 -2.93 5.66
N ALA A 252 14.79 -2.62 4.63
CA ALA A 252 14.12 -1.34 4.48
C ALA A 252 12.86 -1.45 3.64
N THR A 253 12.04 -0.40 3.63
CA THR A 253 10.91 -0.26 2.70
C THR A 253 10.81 1.20 2.28
N GLY A 254 10.31 1.45 1.08
CA GLY A 254 10.24 2.81 0.56
C GLY A 254 9.28 2.98 -0.59
N VAL A 255 8.97 4.25 -0.85
CA VAL A 255 8.13 4.71 -1.95
C VAL A 255 8.89 5.77 -2.70
N VAL A 256 9.07 5.56 -4.00
CA VAL A 256 9.84 6.47 -4.85
C VAL A 256 9.17 6.73 -6.18
N PHE A 257 9.49 7.88 -6.74
CA PHE A 257 9.11 8.32 -8.07
C PHE A 257 10.37 8.38 -8.93
N THR A 258 10.28 7.92 -10.17
CA THR A 258 11.44 7.95 -11.09
C THR A 258 11.85 9.36 -11.51
N ARG A 259 10.91 10.32 -11.40
CA ARG A 259 11.13 11.76 -11.51
C ARG A 259 10.35 12.47 -10.39
N ASN A 260 10.79 13.65 -9.98
CA ASN A 260 10.12 14.42 -8.93
C ASN A 260 8.69 14.83 -9.35
N PRO A 261 7.65 14.42 -8.63
CA PRO A 261 6.25 14.70 -8.99
C PRO A 261 5.82 16.16 -8.73
N GLY A 262 6.64 16.94 -8.03
CA GLY A 262 6.39 18.33 -7.68
C GLY A 262 6.98 19.35 -8.67
N ASP A 263 8.16 19.08 -9.23
CA ASP A 263 8.81 20.01 -10.17
C ASP A 263 9.15 19.37 -11.53
N GLY A 264 9.08 18.04 -11.66
CA GLY A 264 9.38 17.31 -12.89
C GLY A 264 10.86 17.08 -13.14
N THR A 265 11.75 17.38 -12.19
CA THR A 265 13.19 17.11 -12.30
C THR A 265 13.46 15.61 -12.45
N ARG A 266 14.40 15.27 -13.34
CA ARG A 266 14.79 13.88 -13.63
C ARG A 266 15.75 13.36 -12.56
N HIS A 267 15.19 13.09 -11.39
CA HIS A 267 15.86 12.60 -10.20
C HIS A 267 14.95 11.63 -9.45
N ILE A 268 15.49 10.55 -8.90
CA ILE A 268 14.69 9.63 -8.09
C ILE A 268 14.28 10.36 -6.82
N PHE A 269 12.98 10.57 -6.65
CA PHE A 269 12.42 11.34 -5.55
C PHE A 269 11.58 10.43 -4.68
N GLY A 270 11.70 10.54 -3.36
CA GLY A 270 10.87 9.76 -2.44
C GLY A 270 11.61 9.49 -1.15
N GLU A 271 11.06 8.54 -0.40
CA GLU A 271 11.52 8.25 0.95
C GLU A 271 11.62 6.74 1.21
N TYR A 272 12.44 6.41 2.19
CA TYR A 272 12.59 5.06 2.70
C TYR A 272 12.72 5.06 4.22
N LEU A 273 12.41 3.92 4.82
CA LEU A 273 12.60 3.64 6.24
C LEU A 273 13.38 2.33 6.40
N VAL A 274 14.48 2.40 7.15
CA VAL A 274 15.22 1.23 7.62
C VAL A 274 14.45 0.58 8.76
N ASN A 275 14.45 -0.75 8.76
CA ASN A 275 13.80 -1.58 9.78
C ASN A 275 12.31 -1.21 10.00
N ALA A 276 11.53 -1.20 8.92
CA ALA A 276 10.13 -0.76 8.89
C ALA A 276 9.26 -1.59 7.92
N GLN A 277 7.93 -1.54 8.07
CA GLN A 277 6.99 -2.05 7.07
C GLN A 277 6.39 -0.90 6.26
N GLY A 278 5.88 -1.19 5.05
CA GLY A 278 5.34 -0.16 4.16
C GLY A 278 4.21 0.67 4.80
N GLU A 279 3.48 0.09 5.75
CA GLU A 279 2.49 0.82 6.57
C GLU A 279 3.09 1.97 7.35
N ASP A 280 4.31 1.82 7.88
CA ASP A 280 4.97 2.87 8.66
C ASP A 280 5.37 4.08 7.79
N VAL A 281 5.63 3.84 6.49
CA VAL A 281 5.88 4.90 5.50
C VAL A 281 4.57 5.59 5.16
N VAL A 282 3.52 4.82 4.82
CA VAL A 282 2.24 5.39 4.36
C VAL A 282 1.47 6.09 5.48
N ALA A 283 1.54 5.60 6.72
CA ALA A 283 0.86 6.20 7.85
C ALA A 283 1.58 7.44 8.40
N GLY A 284 2.82 7.72 7.97
CA GLY A 284 3.59 8.88 8.44
C GLY A 284 3.96 8.82 9.93
N VAL A 285 3.81 7.66 10.58
CA VAL A 285 4.16 7.44 12.00
C VAL A 285 5.66 7.67 12.23
N ARG A 286 6.48 7.33 11.22
CA ARG A 286 7.92 7.62 11.20
C ARG A 286 8.24 8.50 10.01
N THR A 287 8.99 9.57 10.24
CA THR A 287 9.50 10.41 9.14
C THR A 287 10.50 9.62 8.30
N GLY A 288 10.20 9.44 7.02
CA GLY A 288 11.09 8.79 6.06
C GLY A 288 12.36 9.59 5.82
N LYS A 289 13.45 8.89 5.48
CA LYS A 289 14.68 9.50 4.97
C LYS A 289 14.55 9.72 3.47
N PRO A 290 15.10 10.81 2.90
CA PRO A 290 15.22 10.96 1.45
C PRO A 290 15.93 9.76 0.82
N VAL A 291 15.40 9.23 -0.29
CA VAL A 291 15.96 8.07 -1.00
C VAL A 291 17.44 8.23 -1.37
N ASP A 292 17.92 9.45 -1.57
CA ASP A 292 19.33 9.73 -1.85
C ASP A 292 20.29 9.23 -0.77
N GLU A 293 19.86 9.21 0.50
CA GLU A 293 20.69 8.72 1.60
C GLU A 293 20.98 7.21 1.47
N MET A 294 20.15 6.46 0.72
CA MET A 294 20.43 5.04 0.44
C MET A 294 21.72 4.84 -0.35
N LYS A 295 22.21 5.85 -1.10
CA LYS A 295 23.51 5.78 -1.78
C LYS A 295 24.66 5.52 -0.81
N ILE A 296 24.49 5.95 0.45
CA ILE A 296 25.48 5.82 1.51
C ILE A 296 25.13 4.62 2.39
N GLU A 297 23.87 4.48 2.82
CA GLU A 297 23.46 3.44 3.78
C GLU A 297 23.32 2.04 3.16
N MET A 298 22.86 1.95 1.91
CA MET A 298 22.54 0.70 1.22
C MET A 298 22.90 0.77 -0.28
N PRO A 299 24.18 1.00 -0.64
CA PRO A 299 24.58 1.35 -2.01
C PRO A 299 24.19 0.31 -3.07
N GLU A 300 24.33 -0.98 -2.77
CA GLU A 300 23.95 -2.07 -3.69
C GLU A 300 22.43 -2.09 -3.93
N SER A 301 21.63 -1.91 -2.89
CA SER A 301 20.17 -1.84 -3.02
C SER A 301 19.72 -0.58 -3.76
N TYR A 302 20.39 0.56 -3.54
CA TYR A 302 20.12 1.78 -4.30
C TYR A 302 20.43 1.62 -5.79
N LYS A 303 21.54 0.93 -6.13
CA LYS A 303 21.88 0.62 -7.52
C LYS A 303 20.79 -0.23 -8.18
N GLN A 304 20.33 -1.30 -7.52
CA GLN A 304 19.23 -2.14 -8.02
C GLN A 304 17.92 -1.35 -8.18
N LEU A 305 17.62 -0.45 -7.24
CA LEU A 305 16.48 0.45 -7.33
C LEU A 305 16.59 1.37 -8.55
N ALA A 306 17.75 2.01 -8.76
CA ALA A 306 17.98 2.92 -9.88
C ALA A 306 17.84 2.21 -11.24
N GLU A 307 18.43 1.02 -11.38
CA GLU A 307 18.29 0.17 -12.57
C GLU A 307 16.82 -0.23 -12.81
N THR A 308 16.10 -0.56 -11.74
CA THR A 308 14.67 -0.89 -11.80
C THR A 308 13.84 0.31 -12.24
N CYS A 309 14.07 1.50 -11.66
CA CYS A 309 13.42 2.76 -12.04
C CYS A 309 13.60 3.06 -13.53
N GLU A 310 14.83 2.97 -14.03
CA GLU A 310 15.12 3.23 -15.44
C GLU A 310 14.42 2.23 -16.38
N LYS A 311 14.44 0.94 -16.02
CA LYS A 311 13.79 -0.11 -16.82
C LYS A 311 12.28 0.07 -16.88
N LEU A 312 11.65 0.39 -15.74
CA LEU A 312 10.22 0.63 -15.65
C LEU A 312 9.81 1.87 -16.44
N GLU A 313 10.53 3.00 -16.30
CA GLU A 313 10.22 4.22 -17.03
C GLU A 313 10.37 4.04 -18.55
N LYS A 314 11.39 3.31 -19.01
CA LYS A 314 11.58 2.97 -20.43
C LYS A 314 10.46 2.07 -20.96
N HIS A 315 10.06 1.08 -20.18
CA HIS A 315 9.01 0.13 -20.55
C HIS A 315 7.64 0.79 -20.66
N TYR A 316 7.22 1.50 -19.61
CA TYR A 316 5.92 2.18 -19.56
C TYR A 316 5.89 3.47 -20.36
N LYS A 317 7.06 4.05 -20.66
CA LYS A 317 7.24 5.36 -21.29
C LYS A 317 6.48 6.44 -20.52
N GLU A 318 6.59 6.39 -19.20
CA GLU A 318 5.91 7.26 -18.23
C GLU A 318 6.70 7.21 -16.92
N PRO A 319 6.89 8.33 -16.21
CA PRO A 319 7.41 8.32 -14.85
C PRO A 319 6.60 7.40 -13.95
N GLN A 320 7.29 6.63 -13.11
CA GLN A 320 6.65 5.62 -12.28
C GLN A 320 6.72 6.01 -10.80
N ASP A 321 5.65 5.69 -10.08
CA ASP A 321 5.55 5.61 -8.62
C ASP A 321 5.74 4.12 -8.25
N ILE A 322 6.74 3.85 -7.41
CA ILE A 322 7.29 2.53 -7.12
C ILE A 322 7.29 2.31 -5.61
N GLU A 323 6.70 1.18 -5.19
CA GLU A 323 6.81 0.68 -3.82
C GLU A 323 7.79 -0.50 -3.80
N PHE A 324 8.75 -0.47 -2.88
CA PHE A 324 9.75 -1.52 -2.75
C PHE A 324 10.02 -1.91 -1.28
N THR A 325 10.58 -3.10 -1.13
CA THR A 325 11.10 -3.61 0.15
C THR A 325 12.47 -4.22 -0.08
N ILE A 326 13.37 -4.04 0.88
CA ILE A 326 14.65 -4.74 0.98
C ILE A 326 14.53 -5.67 2.18
N GLU A 327 14.68 -6.98 1.97
CA GLU A 327 14.74 -7.99 3.03
C GLU A 327 16.17 -8.53 3.07
N LYS A 328 16.93 -8.19 4.12
CA LYS A 328 18.33 -8.64 4.32
C LYS A 328 19.20 -8.45 3.07
N GLY A 329 19.20 -7.23 2.52
CA GLY A 329 19.92 -6.87 1.29
C GLY A 329 19.30 -7.34 -0.03
N VAL A 330 18.21 -8.11 -0.02
CA VAL A 330 17.50 -8.54 -1.24
C VAL A 330 16.40 -7.53 -1.59
N PHE A 331 16.52 -6.88 -2.75
CA PHE A 331 15.52 -5.93 -3.25
C PHE A 331 14.30 -6.66 -3.82
N TYR A 332 13.11 -6.19 -3.44
CA TYR A 332 11.82 -6.65 -3.92
C TYR A 332 10.97 -5.47 -4.42
N LEU A 333 10.48 -5.58 -5.64
CA LEU A 333 9.55 -4.63 -6.23
C LEU A 333 8.11 -5.06 -5.91
N LEU A 334 7.38 -4.26 -5.13
CA LEU A 334 6.04 -4.62 -4.64
C LEU A 334 4.93 -4.08 -5.53
N GLN A 335 5.10 -2.87 -6.05
CA GLN A 335 4.11 -2.22 -6.89
C GLN A 335 4.78 -1.18 -7.79
N THR A 336 4.22 -1.00 -8.98
CA THR A 336 4.50 0.17 -9.81
C THR A 336 3.20 0.68 -10.42
N ARG A 337 3.14 1.99 -10.65
CA ARG A 337 2.06 2.65 -11.39
C ARG A 337 2.59 3.94 -12.00
N ASN A 338 1.87 4.49 -12.97
CA ASN A 338 2.14 5.84 -13.47
C ASN A 338 2.12 6.83 -12.31
N ALA A 339 3.18 7.63 -12.21
CA ALA A 339 3.32 8.65 -11.18
C ALA A 339 2.21 9.69 -11.32
N LYS A 340 1.55 10.00 -10.20
CA LYS A 340 0.70 11.20 -10.14
C LYS A 340 1.60 12.40 -9.92
N MET A 341 1.43 13.42 -10.74
CA MET A 341 2.26 14.63 -10.75
C MET A 341 1.36 15.86 -10.84
N ASN A 342 1.85 16.99 -10.36
CA ASN A 342 1.18 18.26 -10.59
C ASN A 342 1.39 18.74 -12.04
N ALA A 343 0.67 19.79 -12.45
CA ALA A 343 0.75 20.29 -13.81
C ALA A 343 2.16 20.75 -14.24
N VAL A 344 2.93 21.37 -13.34
CA VAL A 344 4.30 21.83 -13.61
C VAL A 344 5.20 20.65 -13.96
N ALA A 345 5.17 19.61 -13.13
CA ALA A 345 5.94 18.39 -13.33
C ALA A 345 5.47 17.63 -14.57
N MET A 346 4.18 17.56 -14.84
CA MET A 346 3.67 16.93 -16.07
C MET A 346 4.16 17.62 -17.33
N VAL A 347 4.14 18.96 -17.39
CA VAL A 347 4.66 19.72 -18.52
C VAL A 347 6.16 19.49 -18.69
N LYS A 348 6.93 19.66 -17.60
CA LYS A 348 8.39 19.48 -17.64
C LYS A 348 8.78 18.06 -18.09
N THR A 349 8.20 17.04 -17.47
CA THR A 349 8.51 15.65 -17.82
C THR A 349 8.07 15.31 -19.24
N SER A 350 6.97 15.87 -19.75
CA SER A 350 6.56 15.73 -21.15
C SER A 350 7.56 16.30 -22.13
N VAL A 351 8.08 17.50 -21.86
CA VAL A 351 9.13 18.10 -22.70
C VAL A 351 10.42 17.28 -22.63
N ASP A 352 10.87 16.94 -21.43
CA ASP A 352 12.10 16.16 -21.22
C ASP A 352 12.03 14.80 -21.92
N MET A 353 10.92 14.08 -21.79
CA MET A 353 10.75 12.75 -22.41
C MET A 353 10.65 12.79 -23.94
N VAL A 354 10.19 13.90 -24.53
CA VAL A 354 10.26 14.11 -25.99
C VAL A 354 11.70 14.33 -26.42
N ASN A 355 12.45 15.15 -25.68
CA ASN A 355 13.88 15.39 -25.95
C ASN A 355 14.71 14.12 -25.79
N GLU A 356 14.38 13.27 -24.81
CA GLU A 356 14.95 11.95 -24.59
C GLU A 356 14.49 10.89 -25.62
N LYS A 357 13.58 11.25 -26.54
CA LYS A 357 12.97 10.37 -27.55
C LYS A 357 12.23 9.16 -26.95
N LEU A 358 11.78 9.27 -25.71
CA LEU A 358 11.00 8.23 -25.03
C LEU A 358 9.54 8.23 -25.50
N ILE A 359 9.00 9.42 -25.79
CA ILE A 359 7.66 9.65 -26.34
C ILE A 359 7.70 10.65 -27.48
N ASP A 360 6.64 10.68 -28.31
CA ASP A 360 6.45 11.71 -29.33
C ASP A 360 5.65 12.91 -28.80
N LYS A 361 5.55 13.98 -29.62
CA LYS A 361 4.83 15.21 -29.26
C LYS A 361 3.33 14.98 -29.05
N ASN A 362 2.71 14.07 -29.82
CA ASN A 362 1.28 13.80 -29.70
C ASN A 362 0.96 13.13 -28.36
N ARG A 363 1.78 12.15 -27.97
CA ARG A 363 1.69 11.51 -26.65
C ARG A 363 1.99 12.51 -25.54
N ALA A 364 2.98 13.38 -25.69
CA ALA A 364 3.29 14.41 -24.70
C ALA A 364 2.11 15.35 -24.43
N LEU A 365 1.36 15.73 -25.47
CA LEU A 365 0.12 16.52 -25.35
C LEU A 365 -0.99 15.71 -24.66
N ALA A 366 -1.16 14.43 -25.01
CA ALA A 366 -2.20 13.57 -24.46
C ALA A 366 -1.97 13.17 -22.98
N ARG A 367 -0.75 13.33 -22.45
CA ARG A 367 -0.43 13.03 -21.04
C ARG A 367 -1.09 14.00 -20.05
N LEU A 368 -1.35 15.24 -20.47
CA LEU A 368 -1.89 16.28 -19.60
C LEU A 368 -3.37 16.50 -19.89
N GLN A 369 -4.22 16.38 -18.86
CA GLN A 369 -5.64 16.75 -18.98
C GLN A 369 -5.78 18.27 -18.98
N ALA A 370 -6.67 18.81 -19.81
CA ALA A 370 -6.80 20.26 -19.99
C ALA A 370 -7.12 20.97 -18.67
N GLU A 371 -7.93 20.36 -17.82
CA GLU A 371 -8.36 20.88 -16.53
C GLU A 371 -7.20 20.98 -15.53
N GLN A 372 -6.16 20.13 -15.67
CA GLN A 372 -4.98 20.21 -14.80
C GLN A 372 -4.15 21.47 -15.05
N LEU A 373 -4.23 22.07 -16.25
CA LEU A 373 -3.51 23.32 -16.55
C LEU A 373 -3.98 24.49 -15.68
N GLU A 374 -5.21 24.46 -15.15
CA GLU A 374 -5.69 25.47 -14.21
C GLU A 374 -4.82 25.58 -12.96
N GLN A 375 -4.14 24.48 -12.56
CA GLN A 375 -3.19 24.51 -11.44
C GLN A 375 -2.04 25.50 -11.66
N LEU A 376 -1.65 25.75 -12.92
CA LEU A 376 -0.62 26.73 -13.27
C LEU A 376 -1.10 28.18 -13.07
N LEU A 377 -2.41 28.38 -12.99
CA LEU A 377 -3.06 29.67 -12.75
C LEU A 377 -3.39 29.89 -11.27
N HIS A 378 -3.13 28.89 -10.41
CA HIS A 378 -3.35 29.03 -8.97
C HIS A 378 -2.50 30.15 -8.39
N LYS A 379 -3.07 30.85 -7.41
CA LYS A 379 -2.36 31.91 -6.69
C LYS A 379 -1.13 31.33 -6.00
N THR A 380 -0.03 32.05 -6.12
CA THR A 380 1.23 31.79 -5.42
C THR A 380 1.51 32.93 -4.45
N ILE A 381 2.33 32.67 -3.43
CA ILE A 381 2.83 33.74 -2.57
C ILE A 381 3.96 34.43 -3.33
N ASP A 382 3.93 35.77 -3.38
CA ASP A 382 5.05 36.53 -3.92
C ASP A 382 6.30 36.29 -3.06
N SER A 383 7.30 35.62 -3.63
CA SER A 383 8.58 35.32 -2.99
C SER A 383 9.28 36.52 -2.36
N LYS A 384 9.09 37.73 -2.91
CA LYS A 384 9.65 38.97 -2.35
C LYS A 384 8.91 39.41 -1.08
N SER A 385 7.61 39.16 -1.03
CA SER A 385 6.74 39.50 0.10
C SER A 385 6.91 38.56 1.31
N ILE A 386 7.48 37.36 1.13
CA ILE A 386 7.58 36.33 2.19
C ILE A 386 8.27 36.87 3.45
N LYS A 387 9.29 37.72 3.29
CA LYS A 387 10.04 38.34 4.41
C LYS A 387 9.17 39.22 5.30
N ASN A 388 8.01 39.68 4.81
CA ASN A 388 7.09 40.56 5.53
C ASN A 388 6.06 39.79 6.38
N TYR A 389 6.06 38.46 6.31
CA TYR A 389 5.14 37.61 7.06
C TYR A 389 5.88 36.86 8.16
N THR A 390 5.26 36.77 9.34
CA THR A 390 5.78 35.95 10.44
C THR A 390 5.66 34.47 10.09
N HIS A 391 6.80 33.80 9.96
CA HIS A 391 6.85 32.37 9.75
C HIS A 391 6.65 31.64 11.09
N LEU A 392 5.49 30.99 11.25
CA LEU A 392 5.15 30.27 12.48
C LEU A 392 5.73 28.86 12.50
N VAL A 393 5.51 28.08 11.44
CA VAL A 393 5.86 26.66 11.35
C VAL A 393 6.17 26.26 9.90
N LYS A 394 6.94 25.19 9.73
CA LYS A 394 7.25 24.57 8.43
C LYS A 394 6.80 23.11 8.45
N GLY A 395 6.09 22.69 7.40
CA GLY A 395 5.69 21.30 7.18
C GLY A 395 6.31 20.69 5.93
N ILE A 396 5.83 19.50 5.56
CA ILE A 396 6.18 18.82 4.31
C ILE A 396 5.33 19.43 3.18
N PRO A 397 5.93 19.85 2.05
CA PRO A 397 5.20 20.44 0.92
C PRO A 397 4.43 19.37 0.12
N ALA A 398 3.36 18.83 0.72
CA ALA A 398 2.59 17.71 0.17
C ALA A 398 1.82 18.04 -1.12
N SER A 399 1.36 19.29 -1.27
CA SER A 399 0.66 19.78 -2.47
C SER A 399 1.04 21.24 -2.74
N PRO A 400 1.32 21.64 -4.00
CA PRO A 400 1.68 23.00 -4.34
C PRO A 400 0.49 23.96 -4.26
N GLY A 401 0.75 25.23 -3.95
CA GLY A 401 -0.22 26.32 -4.00
C GLY A 401 -0.20 27.22 -2.77
N ALA A 402 -0.81 28.40 -2.88
CA ALA A 402 -1.03 29.30 -1.75
C ALA A 402 -2.50 29.27 -1.32
N ALA A 403 -2.75 29.00 -0.04
CA ALA A 403 -4.08 29.00 0.54
C ALA A 403 -4.17 30.03 1.69
N SER A 404 -5.31 30.73 1.77
CA SER A 404 -5.60 31.69 2.85
C SER A 404 -7.06 31.57 3.26
N GLY A 405 -7.35 31.46 4.55
CA GLY A 405 -8.71 31.31 5.04
C GLY A 405 -8.77 31.18 6.56
N ILE A 406 -9.98 30.94 7.08
CA ILE A 406 -10.25 30.73 8.50
C ILE A 406 -9.81 29.32 8.89
N ALA A 407 -9.01 29.20 9.95
CA ALA A 407 -8.63 27.90 10.51
C ALA A 407 -9.86 27.18 11.10
N VAL A 408 -10.12 25.95 10.65
CA VAL A 408 -11.24 25.12 11.12
C VAL A 408 -10.71 23.73 11.50
N LEU A 409 -11.10 23.22 12.66
CA LEU A 409 -10.60 21.94 13.19
C LEU A 409 -11.57 20.76 12.93
N ASP A 410 -12.81 21.06 12.56
CA ASP A 410 -13.87 20.09 12.32
C ASP A 410 -14.24 20.01 10.83
N VAL A 411 -14.35 18.79 10.31
CA VAL A 411 -14.61 18.53 8.89
C VAL A 411 -16.02 18.97 8.49
N LYS A 412 -17.04 18.67 9.30
CA LYS A 412 -18.43 19.02 8.97
C LYS A 412 -18.59 20.54 8.92
N ARG A 413 -18.00 21.23 9.89
CA ARG A 413 -17.98 22.70 9.92
C ARG A 413 -17.22 23.29 8.73
N ALA A 414 -16.08 22.70 8.36
CA ALA A 414 -15.32 23.16 7.20
C ALA A 414 -16.15 23.02 5.90
N ILE A 415 -16.90 21.93 5.74
CA ILE A 415 -17.82 21.71 4.60
C ILE A 415 -18.91 22.78 4.59
N ILE A 416 -19.66 22.95 5.69
CA ILE A 416 -20.75 23.92 5.79
C ILE A 416 -20.24 25.35 5.50
N MET A 417 -19.10 25.72 6.06
CA MET A 417 -18.51 27.05 5.83
C MET A 417 -18.06 27.23 4.37
N GLY A 418 -17.47 26.19 3.77
CA GLY A 418 -17.06 26.20 2.36
C GLY A 418 -18.25 26.30 1.40
N GLU A 419 -19.32 25.57 1.65
CA GLU A 419 -20.58 25.63 0.87
C GLU A 419 -21.24 27.01 0.97
N ASN A 420 -21.11 27.68 2.12
CA ASN A 420 -21.54 29.06 2.32
C ASN A 420 -20.55 30.11 1.77
N GLY A 421 -19.53 29.71 1.01
CA GLY A 421 -18.59 30.60 0.33
C GLY A 421 -17.44 31.14 1.18
N SER A 422 -17.29 30.69 2.43
CA SER A 422 -16.16 31.08 3.29
C SER A 422 -14.88 30.36 2.87
N LYS A 423 -13.77 31.08 2.83
CA LYS A 423 -12.44 30.46 2.64
C LYS A 423 -11.99 29.82 3.96
N VAL A 424 -11.72 28.51 3.93
CA VAL A 424 -11.36 27.72 5.11
C VAL A 424 -10.01 27.04 4.94
N ILE A 425 -9.30 26.85 6.06
CA ILE A 425 -8.09 26.03 6.18
C ILE A 425 -8.40 24.93 7.19
N LEU A 426 -8.57 23.70 6.73
CA LEU A 426 -8.79 22.55 7.60
C LEU A 426 -7.46 22.15 8.26
N ILE A 427 -7.43 22.12 9.60
CA ILE A 427 -6.27 21.69 10.38
C ILE A 427 -6.64 20.44 11.15
N ARG A 428 -5.84 19.38 10.99
CA ARG A 428 -6.04 18.06 11.59
C ARG A 428 -4.69 17.47 11.97
N GLU A 429 -4.69 16.59 12.97
CA GLU A 429 -3.55 15.72 13.26
C GLU A 429 -3.27 14.80 12.06
N GLU A 430 -4.32 14.14 11.55
CA GLU A 430 -4.30 13.36 10.31
C GLU A 430 -5.68 13.42 9.63
N THR A 431 -5.72 13.19 8.31
CA THR A 431 -6.95 13.07 7.53
C THR A 431 -7.23 11.61 7.19
N LYS A 432 -8.41 11.10 7.55
CA LYS A 432 -8.85 9.72 7.25
C LYS A 432 -9.99 9.73 6.22
N PRO A 433 -10.10 8.70 5.36
CA PRO A 433 -11.19 8.56 4.38
C PRO A 433 -12.59 8.46 4.96
#